data_AF-A0A2E7Y4M8-F1
#
_entry.id   AF-A0A2E7Y4M8-F1
#
_cell.length_a   1.000
_cell.length_b   1.000
_cell.length_c   1.000
_cell.angle_alpha   90.00
_cell.angle_beta   90.00
_cell.angle_gamma   90.00
#
_symmetry.space_group_name_H-M   'P 1'
#
loop_
_entity.id
_entity.type
_entity.pdbx_description
1 polymer ?
#
loop_
_entity_poly.entity_id
_entity_poly.type
_entity_poly.pdbx_seq_one_letter_code
_entity_poly.pdbx_strand_id
1 'polypeptide(L)'
;MEIFVEEMGLTPLEAITTATKNGAFCMKLEGELGTVEVGMLADLLVIDGDPSRDIKILGDKSRILEVISRGQRIDLDIPWPSHGNIPGWKVGNWAYDWLTWERAHE
;
A
#
# COMPACT_ATOMS: atom_id res chain seq x y z
N MET A 1 6.37 7.98 -2.75
CA MET A 1 6.25 8.85 -1.56
C MET A 1 6.97 10.18 -1.72
N GLU A 2 7.90 10.32 -2.67
CA GLU A 2 8.57 11.58 -3.02
C GLU A 2 7.63 12.78 -3.20
N ILE A 3 6.51 12.60 -3.91
CA ILE A 3 5.47 13.65 -4.10
C ILE A 3 4.97 14.23 -2.76
N PHE A 4 4.86 13.42 -1.70
CA PHE A 4 4.40 13.91 -0.39
C PHE A 4 5.41 14.86 0.26
N VAL A 5 6.70 14.65 0.00
CA VAL A 5 7.77 15.51 0.51
C VAL A 5 7.90 16.76 -0.36
N GLU A 6 7.99 16.58 -1.68
CA GLU A 6 8.30 17.66 -2.62
C GLU A 6 7.11 18.60 -2.85
N GLU A 7 5.91 18.07 -3.04
CA GLU A 7 4.72 18.85 -3.42
C GLU A 7 3.84 19.23 -2.22
N MET A 8 3.87 18.43 -1.14
CA MET A 8 3.04 18.66 0.05
C MET A 8 3.83 19.15 1.27
N GLY A 9 5.17 19.21 1.18
CA GLY A 9 6.02 19.75 2.24
C GLY A 9 6.13 18.90 3.50
N LEU A 10 5.76 17.61 3.43
CA LEU A 10 5.91 16.69 4.56
C LEU A 10 7.39 16.33 4.74
N THR A 11 7.81 16.10 5.97
CA THR A 11 9.09 15.45 6.24
C THR A 11 9.05 13.99 5.76
N PRO A 12 10.21 13.34 5.50
CA PRO A 12 10.25 11.93 5.10
C PRO A 12 9.54 11.00 6.10
N LEU A 13 9.68 11.23 7.41
CA LEU A 13 9.01 10.43 8.44
C LEU A 13 7.50 10.66 8.46
N GLU A 14 7.02 11.88 8.23
CA GLU A 14 5.58 12.14 8.09
C GLU A 14 5.02 11.44 6.85
N ALA A 15 5.72 11.48 5.71
CA ALA A 15 5.34 10.77 4.50
C ALA A 15 5.30 9.24 4.69
N ILE A 16 6.23 8.66 5.46
CA ILE A 16 6.16 7.24 5.84
C ILE A 16 4.95 6.99 6.74
N THR A 17 4.70 7.86 7.71
CA THR A 17 3.58 7.74 8.64
C THR A 17 2.22 7.76 7.94
N THR A 18 2.06 8.54 6.86
CA THR A 18 0.83 8.54 6.07
C THR A 18 0.58 7.19 5.39
N ALA A 19 1.64 6.52 4.94
CA ALA A 19 1.57 5.23 4.25
C ALA A 19 1.54 4.01 5.18
N THR A 20 1.79 4.16 6.49
CA THR A 20 1.84 3.06 7.45
C THR A 20 0.81 3.23 8.57
N LYS A 21 1.15 3.91 9.67
CA LYS A 21 0.28 4.11 10.84
C LYS A 21 -1.07 4.70 10.48
N ASN A 22 -1.09 5.75 9.65
CA ASN A 22 -2.34 6.37 9.24
C ASN A 22 -3.11 5.49 8.26
N GLY A 23 -2.41 4.70 7.43
CA GLY A 23 -3.03 3.68 6.59
C GLY A 23 -3.79 2.63 7.41
N ALA A 24 -3.18 2.14 8.49
CA ALA A 24 -3.82 1.22 9.43
C ALA A 24 -5.09 1.83 10.04
N PHE A 25 -5.00 3.07 10.52
CA PHE A 25 -6.16 3.80 11.05
C PHE A 25 -7.29 3.96 10.01
N CYS A 26 -6.96 4.35 8.77
CA CYS A 26 -7.94 4.47 7.70
C CYS A 26 -8.66 3.15 7.38
N MET A 27 -7.97 2.01 7.59
CA MET A 27 -8.51 0.67 7.40
C MET A 27 -9.21 0.10 8.64
N LYS A 28 -9.23 0.81 9.77
CA LYS A 28 -9.71 0.33 11.08
C LYS A 28 -8.91 -0.88 11.60
N LEU A 29 -7.61 -0.87 11.34
CA LEU A 29 -6.64 -1.90 11.74
C LEU A 29 -5.55 -1.30 12.64
N GLU A 30 -5.82 -0.15 13.26
CA GLU A 30 -4.96 0.40 14.30
C GLU A 30 -4.80 -0.60 15.45
N GLY A 31 -3.58 -0.79 15.94
CA GLY A 31 -3.29 -1.80 16.95
C GLY A 31 -3.07 -3.22 16.39
N GLU A 32 -3.28 -3.42 15.09
CA GLU A 32 -2.99 -4.69 14.41
C GLU A 32 -1.79 -4.58 13.46
N LEU A 33 -1.63 -3.47 12.74
CA LEU A 33 -0.53 -3.26 11.77
C LEU A 33 -0.14 -1.79 11.62
N GLY A 34 0.92 -1.55 10.84
CA GLY A 34 1.32 -0.20 10.42
C GLY A 34 2.33 0.49 11.34
N THR A 35 2.70 -0.12 12.47
CA THR A 35 3.83 0.30 13.29
C THR A 35 4.68 -0.90 13.72
N VAL A 36 5.94 -0.65 14.09
CA VAL A 36 6.87 -1.68 14.57
C VAL A 36 6.79 -1.75 16.10
N GLU A 37 5.83 -2.52 16.60
CA GLU A 37 5.54 -2.67 18.03
C GLU A 37 5.22 -4.13 18.37
N VAL A 38 5.37 -4.51 19.64
CA VAL A 38 5.04 -5.87 20.11
C VAL A 38 3.53 -6.11 19.99
N GLY A 39 3.14 -7.25 19.42
CA GLY A 39 1.74 -7.64 19.23
C GLY A 39 1.14 -7.25 17.87
N MET A 40 1.86 -6.45 17.08
CA MET A 40 1.47 -6.12 15.71
C MET A 40 1.83 -7.24 14.73
N LEU A 41 1.17 -7.26 13.57
CA LEU A 41 1.57 -8.06 12.42
C LEU A 41 3.00 -7.69 12.00
N ALA A 42 3.82 -8.70 11.75
CA ALA A 42 5.17 -8.53 11.23
C ALA A 42 5.13 -8.27 9.71
N ASP A 43 4.62 -7.09 9.34
CA ASP A 43 4.69 -6.51 8.00
C ASP A 43 5.87 -5.51 7.98
N LEU A 44 7.02 -5.95 7.47
CA LEU A 44 8.28 -5.22 7.52
C LEU A 44 8.93 -5.10 6.14
N LEU A 45 9.57 -3.96 5.90
CA LEU A 45 10.38 -3.68 4.73
C LEU A 45 11.80 -3.34 5.21
N VAL A 46 12.81 -4.08 4.74
CA VAL A 46 14.22 -3.83 5.05
C VAL A 46 14.88 -3.21 3.82
N ILE A 47 15.50 -2.05 4.01
CA ILE A 47 16.02 -1.22 2.92
C ILE A 47 17.51 -0.95 3.13
N ASP A 48 18.28 -1.00 2.05
CA ASP A 48 19.66 -0.50 2.00
C ASP A 48 19.69 1.03 1.92
N GLY A 49 19.70 1.67 3.08
CA GLY A 49 19.78 3.11 3.24
C GLY A 49 18.89 3.65 4.37
N ASP A 50 18.88 4.97 4.54
CA ASP A 50 18.09 5.66 5.56
C ASP A 50 16.96 6.48 4.91
N PRO A 51 15.71 5.98 4.91
CA PRO A 51 14.59 6.65 4.25
C PRO A 51 14.12 7.88 5.02
N SER A 52 14.58 8.10 6.26
CA SER A 52 14.30 9.33 7.00
C SER A 52 15.11 10.52 6.49
N ARG A 53 16.21 10.25 5.77
CA ARG A 53 17.09 11.26 5.14
C ARG A 53 16.80 11.43 3.66
N ASP A 54 16.51 10.33 2.97
CA ASP A 54 16.17 10.35 1.55
C ASP A 54 15.00 9.40 1.27
N ILE A 55 13.82 9.97 1.06
CA ILE A 55 12.60 9.19 0.83
C ILE A 55 12.61 8.46 -0.54
N LYS A 56 13.45 8.89 -1.49
CA LYS A 56 13.49 8.36 -2.86
C LYS A 56 13.97 6.91 -2.89
N ILE A 57 14.77 6.50 -1.91
CA ILE A 57 15.28 5.12 -1.81
C ILE A 57 14.15 4.08 -1.74
N LEU A 58 12.98 4.44 -1.23
CA LEU A 58 11.82 3.56 -1.16
C LEU A 58 11.18 3.28 -2.52
N GLY A 59 11.49 4.09 -3.54
CA GLY A 59 11.11 3.84 -4.93
C GLY A 59 12.10 2.95 -5.69
N ASP A 60 13.32 2.77 -5.18
CA ASP A 60 14.35 1.95 -5.81
C ASP A 60 14.26 0.50 -5.34
N LYS A 61 13.71 -0.36 -6.19
CA LYS A 61 13.53 -1.78 -5.89
C LYS A 61 14.84 -2.51 -5.63
N SER A 62 15.96 -2.06 -6.20
CA SER A 62 17.26 -2.71 -5.99
C SER A 62 17.79 -2.54 -4.56
N ARG A 63 17.22 -1.57 -3.81
CA ARG A 63 17.55 -1.32 -2.40
C ARG A 63 16.67 -2.07 -1.43
N ILE A 64 15.64 -2.78 -1.91
CA ILE A 64 14.80 -3.60 -1.05
C ILE A 64 15.55 -4.90 -0.76
N LEU A 65 16.02 -5.04 0.47
CA LEU A 65 16.80 -6.21 0.90
C LEU A 65 15.90 -7.38 1.26
N GLU A 66 14.82 -7.11 2.00
CA GLU A 66 13.87 -8.12 2.46
C GLU A 66 12.47 -7.51 2.56
N VAL A 67 11.47 -8.32 2.23
CA VAL A 67 10.06 -8.03 2.50
C VAL A 67 9.52 -9.15 3.39
N ILE A 68 8.94 -8.78 4.51
CA ILE A 68 8.27 -9.72 5.42
C ILE A 68 6.81 -9.32 5.46
N SER A 69 5.90 -10.24 5.18
CA SER A 69 4.47 -10.01 5.32
C SER A 69 3.84 -11.04 6.24
N ARG A 70 3.10 -10.57 7.26
CA ARG A 70 2.47 -11.40 8.29
C ARG A 70 3.43 -12.42 8.90
N GLY A 71 4.69 -12.01 9.09
CA GLY A 71 5.76 -12.85 9.66
C GLY A 71 6.40 -13.84 8.68
N GLN A 72 6.02 -13.84 7.40
CA GLN A 72 6.63 -14.67 6.37
C GLN A 72 7.54 -13.84 5.47
N ARG A 73 8.77 -14.30 5.25
CA ARG A 73 9.65 -13.68 4.23
C ARG A 73 9.08 -13.93 2.85
N ILE A 74 9.08 -12.90 2.02
CA ILE A 74 8.62 -12.93 0.65
C ILE A 74 9.83 -13.07 -0.27
N ASP A 75 9.78 -14.06 -1.14
CA ASP A 75 10.76 -14.23 -2.21
C ASP A 75 10.47 -13.22 -3.33
N LEU A 76 11.43 -12.32 -3.56
CA LEU A 76 11.33 -11.22 -4.51
C LEU A 76 11.75 -11.61 -5.93
N ASP A 77 12.37 -12.78 -6.10
CA ASP A 77 12.80 -13.29 -7.41
C ASP A 77 11.66 -14.05 -8.12
N ILE A 78 10.56 -14.33 -7.41
CA ILE A 78 9.38 -14.94 -7.99
C ILE A 78 8.75 -13.95 -9.01
N PRO A 79 8.58 -14.37 -10.28
CA PRO A 79 7.86 -13.55 -11.25
C PRO A 79 6.44 -13.28 -10.77
N TRP A 80 5.92 -12.08 -11.06
CA TRP A 80 4.52 -11.79 -10.82
C TRP A 80 3.63 -12.89 -11.41
N PRO A 81 2.65 -13.40 -10.66
CA PRO A 81 1.75 -14.42 -11.18
C PRO A 81 1.08 -13.90 -12.45
N SER A 82 0.94 -14.78 -13.45
CA SER A 82 0.18 -14.44 -14.65
C SER A 82 -1.27 -14.19 -14.25
N HIS A 83 -1.69 -12.93 -14.27
CA HIS A 83 -3.10 -12.61 -14.12
C HIS A 83 -3.82 -12.99 -15.42
N GLY A 84 -4.89 -13.79 -15.30
CA GLY A 84 -5.81 -13.98 -16.41
C GLY A 84 -6.52 -12.67 -16.77
N ASN A 85 -7.24 -12.66 -17.89
CA ASN A 85 -8.11 -11.54 -18.22
C ASN A 85 -9.03 -11.25 -17.04
N ILE A 86 -9.05 -9.99 -16.59
CA ILE A 86 -10.06 -9.52 -15.63
C ILE A 86 -11.42 -9.84 -16.27
N PRO A 87 -12.28 -10.66 -15.64
CA PRO A 87 -13.59 -10.96 -16.19
C PRO A 87 -14.32 -9.66 -16.50
N GLY A 88 -14.85 -9.51 -17.72
CA GLY A 88 -15.54 -8.30 -18.20
C GLY A 88 -16.76 -7.87 -17.36
N TRP A 89 -17.15 -8.68 -16.37
CA TRP A 89 -18.25 -8.46 -15.44
C TRP A 89 -18.02 -7.31 -14.44
N LYS A 90 -16.85 -6.65 -14.43
CA LYS A 90 -16.60 -5.47 -13.58
C LYS A 90 -17.01 -4.14 -14.21
N VAL A 91 -17.33 -4.10 -15.49
CA VAL A 91 -18.17 -3.03 -16.00
C VAL A 91 -19.58 -3.47 -15.62
N GLY A 92 -20.07 -3.03 -14.45
CA GLY A 92 -21.43 -3.37 -14.04
C GLY A 92 -22.36 -3.05 -15.21
N ASN A 93 -23.44 -3.83 -15.40
CA ASN A 93 -24.47 -3.66 -16.45
C ASN A 93 -25.11 -2.26 -16.50
N TRP A 94 -24.60 -1.31 -15.73
CA TRP A 94 -25.09 0.01 -15.39
C TRP A 94 -24.03 1.10 -15.59
N ALA A 95 -22.79 0.75 -15.94
CA ALA A 95 -21.73 1.76 -16.10
C ALA A 95 -21.95 2.65 -17.33
N TYR A 96 -22.78 2.20 -18.28
CA TYR A 96 -23.12 2.95 -19.49
C TYR A 96 -24.40 3.79 -19.37
N ASP A 97 -25.13 3.64 -18.27
CA ASP A 97 -26.43 4.26 -18.11
C ASP A 97 -26.50 5.03 -16.78
N TRP A 98 -27.35 6.04 -16.70
CA TRP A 98 -27.53 6.78 -15.46
C TRP A 98 -28.25 5.92 -14.42
N LEU A 99 -27.67 5.87 -13.21
CA LEU A 99 -28.28 5.21 -12.06
C LEU A 99 -29.30 6.19 -11.44
N THR A 100 -30.58 6.00 -11.73
CA THR A 100 -31.68 6.77 -11.09
C THR A 100 -32.26 5.99 -9.91
N TRP A 101 -32.95 6.70 -9.02
CA TRP A 101 -33.58 6.10 -7.84
C TRP A 101 -34.56 4.97 -8.21
N GLU A 102 -35.37 5.18 -9.25
CA GLU A 102 -36.32 4.19 -9.76
C GLU A 102 -35.61 2.92 -10.24
N ARG A 103 -34.50 3.07 -10.97
CA ARG A 103 -33.77 1.96 -11.60
C ARG A 103 -33.00 1.07 -10.62
N ALA A 104 -32.68 1.58 -9.43
CA ALA A 104 -32.02 0.82 -8.37
C ALA A 104 -33.00 0.00 -7.51
N HIS A 105 -34.32 0.21 -7.68
CA HIS A 105 -35.37 -0.38 -6.84
C HIS A 105 -36.44 -1.15 -7.64
N GLU A 106 -36.17 -1.49 -8.91
CA GLU A 106 -36.84 -2.57 -9.67
C GLU A 106 -36.19 -3.93 -9.37
#